data_AF-A0A9P8Q6C4-F1
#
_entry.id   AF-A0A9P8Q6C4-F1
#
_cell.length_a   1.000
_cell.length_b   1.000
_cell.length_c   1.000
_cell.angle_alpha   90.00
_cell.angle_beta   90.00
_cell.angle_gamma   90.00
#
_symmetry.space_group_name_H-M   'P 1'
#
loop_
_entity.id
_entity.type
_entity.pdbx_description
1 polymer ?
#
loop_
_entity_poly.entity_id
_entity_poly.type
_entity_poly.pdbx_seq_one_letter_code
_entity_poly.pdbx_strand_id
1 'polypeptide(L)'
;WEKNQKLIIPMFRLFQLAPAAQIRPFSSGSVSRAVYKSKSFSKKKTFDSSKNRKGSGKDKRFNKVVLSVNYRKFAQDQKAYESLPEFSPETLYLDEVVRYKEPILKKLHIMGAFKPHQYNEVFSKPVTLSRKIETKKIDDFVAKSLTSSSKENRLIITGDKGVGKSTLLTQF
;
A
#
# COMPACT_ATOMS: atom_id res chain seq x y z
N TRP A 1 -48.35 -20.72 -63.58
CA TRP A 1 -47.97 -20.16 -62.28
C TRP A 1 -49.15 -20.39 -61.35
N GLU A 2 -49.12 -20.99 -60.16
CA GLU A 2 -48.09 -21.52 -59.27
C GLU A 2 -48.74 -22.69 -58.51
N LYS A 3 -47.92 -23.68 -58.12
CA LYS A 3 -48.36 -24.99 -57.63
C LYS A 3 -48.58 -25.02 -56.11
N ASN A 4 -49.68 -25.67 -55.73
CA ASN A 4 -49.81 -26.73 -54.71
C ASN A 4 -49.43 -26.45 -53.25
N GLN A 5 -50.48 -26.29 -52.44
CA GLN A 5 -50.54 -26.80 -51.07
C GLN A 5 -50.43 -28.33 -51.05
N LYS A 6 -49.72 -28.88 -50.05
CA LYS A 6 -50.04 -30.19 -49.43
C LYS A 6 -49.35 -30.30 -48.07
N LEU A 7 -50.17 -30.25 -47.02
CA LEU A 7 -49.90 -30.71 -45.66
C LEU A 7 -49.81 -32.23 -45.65
N ILE A 8 -48.78 -32.82 -45.04
CA ILE A 8 -48.86 -34.11 -44.33
C ILE A 8 -47.85 -34.10 -43.16
N ILE A 9 -48.37 -34.22 -41.94
CA ILE A 9 -47.64 -34.49 -40.70
C ILE A 9 -47.46 -36.02 -40.57
N PRO A 10 -46.33 -36.49 -40.03
CA PRO A 10 -46.47 -37.39 -38.90
C PRO A 10 -45.56 -37.04 -37.71
N MET A 11 -46.11 -37.36 -36.55
CA MET A 11 -45.64 -37.15 -35.17
C MET A 11 -44.83 -38.38 -34.69
N PHE A 12 -43.99 -38.17 -33.66
CA PHE A 12 -43.20 -39.13 -32.83
C PHE A 12 -41.82 -39.55 -33.40
N ARG A 13 -40.70 -39.53 -32.66
CA ARG A 13 -40.46 -39.91 -31.25
C ARG A 13 -39.31 -39.14 -30.58
N LEU A 14 -39.40 -39.11 -29.24
CA LEU A 14 -38.34 -38.86 -28.24
C LEU A 14 -36.99 -39.49 -28.61
N PHE A 15 -35.88 -38.79 -28.31
CA PHE A 15 -34.84 -39.20 -27.35
C PHE A 15 -33.85 -38.05 -27.11
N GLN A 16 -33.62 -37.74 -25.82
CA GLN A 16 -32.59 -36.82 -25.33
C GLN A 16 -31.18 -37.30 -25.70
N LEU A 17 -30.20 -36.40 -25.82
CA LEU A 17 -28.81 -36.62 -25.36
C LEU A 17 -28.06 -35.28 -25.30
N ALA A 18 -27.51 -34.99 -24.12
CA ALA A 18 -26.76 -33.79 -23.76
C ALA A 18 -25.40 -33.68 -24.50
N PRO A 19 -24.81 -32.47 -24.65
CA PRO A 19 -23.44 -32.35 -25.13
C PRO A 19 -22.46 -32.88 -24.08
N ALA A 20 -21.68 -33.88 -24.46
CA ALA A 20 -20.66 -34.50 -23.64
C ALA A 20 -19.58 -33.49 -23.20
N ALA A 21 -19.40 -33.35 -21.88
CA ALA A 21 -18.28 -32.63 -21.30
C ALA A 21 -16.96 -33.36 -21.63
N GLN A 22 -16.07 -32.71 -22.38
CA GLN A 22 -14.72 -33.22 -22.62
C GLN A 22 -13.88 -33.13 -21.34
N ILE A 23 -13.79 -34.24 -20.62
CA ILE A 23 -12.86 -34.42 -19.49
C ILE A 23 -11.48 -34.69 -20.10
N ARG A 24 -10.52 -33.76 -19.94
CA ARG A 24 -9.13 -33.98 -20.36
C ARG A 24 -8.51 -35.06 -19.45
N PRO A 25 -7.99 -36.18 -19.99
CA PRO A 25 -7.26 -37.13 -19.17
C PRO A 25 -5.91 -36.51 -18.76
N PHE A 26 -5.68 -36.36 -17.45
CA PHE A 26 -4.36 -35.99 -16.94
C PHE A 26 -3.38 -37.12 -17.26
N SER A 27 -2.29 -36.80 -17.96
CA SER A 27 -1.28 -37.80 -18.30
C SER A 27 -0.53 -38.26 -17.05
N SER A 28 -0.39 -39.58 -16.91
CA SER A 28 0.17 -40.29 -15.76
C SER A 28 1.67 -40.01 -15.51
N GLY A 29 2.33 -39.24 -16.39
CA GLY A 29 3.77 -38.96 -16.31
C GLY A 29 4.18 -37.92 -15.27
N SER A 30 3.25 -37.11 -14.75
CA SER A 30 3.55 -36.06 -13.76
C SER A 30 3.59 -36.59 -12.32
N VAL A 31 2.91 -37.70 -12.02
CA VAL A 31 2.87 -38.30 -10.67
C VAL A 31 4.22 -38.96 -10.31
N SER A 32 4.88 -39.61 -11.27
CA SER A 32 6.16 -40.30 -11.03
C SER A 32 7.35 -39.37 -10.76
N ARG A 33 7.24 -38.07 -11.09
CA ARG A 33 8.30 -37.07 -10.81
C ARG A 33 8.15 -36.39 -9.43
N ALA A 34 7.01 -36.52 -8.76
CA ALA A 34 6.78 -35.92 -7.45
C ALA A 34 7.44 -36.70 -6.29
N VAL A 35 7.75 -37.99 -6.49
CA VAL A 35 8.29 -38.86 -5.42
C VAL A 35 9.80 -38.64 -5.17
N TYR A 36 10.53 -38.03 -6.11
CA TYR A 36 12.00 -37.96 -6.04
C TYR A 36 12.60 -36.70 -5.36
N LYS A 37 11.77 -35.80 -4.81
CA LYS A 37 12.24 -34.55 -4.16
C LYS A 37 11.90 -34.41 -2.66
N SER A 38 11.65 -35.51 -1.93
CA SER A 38 11.48 -35.47 -0.48
C SER A 38 12.79 -35.60 0.34
N LYS A 39 13.96 -35.58 -0.31
CA LYS A 39 15.28 -35.65 0.35
C LYS A 39 15.91 -34.28 0.62
N SER A 40 15.24 -33.38 1.35
CA SER A 40 15.90 -32.14 1.83
C SER A 40 15.62 -31.75 3.28
N PHE A 41 15.18 -32.70 4.12
CA PHE A 41 15.23 -32.55 5.57
C PHE A 41 16.12 -33.61 6.21
N SER A 42 17.42 -33.61 5.89
CA SER A 42 18.41 -34.21 6.77
C SER A 42 18.54 -33.33 8.02
N LYS A 43 17.81 -33.69 9.08
CA LYS A 43 18.01 -33.09 10.42
C LYS A 43 19.45 -33.35 10.82
N LYS A 44 20.31 -32.32 10.78
CA LYS A 44 21.66 -32.39 11.36
C LYS A 44 21.51 -32.74 12.83
N LYS A 45 22.10 -33.86 13.26
CA LYS A 45 21.97 -34.42 14.63
C LYS A 45 22.79 -33.69 15.69
N THR A 46 23.63 -32.74 15.29
CA THR A 46 24.46 -31.94 16.19
C THR A 46 24.10 -30.46 16.02
N PHE A 47 23.55 -29.89 17.09
CA PHE A 47 23.37 -28.44 17.20
C PHE A 47 24.76 -27.84 17.36
N ASP A 48 25.26 -27.22 16.29
CA ASP A 48 26.54 -26.52 16.28
C ASP A 48 26.43 -25.21 17.08
N SER A 49 26.84 -25.25 18.35
CA SER A 49 26.89 -24.11 19.27
C SER A 49 27.88 -23.02 18.82
N SER A 50 28.83 -23.35 17.93
CA SER A 50 29.85 -22.39 17.46
C SER A 50 29.31 -21.39 16.43
N LYS A 51 28.12 -21.66 15.86
CA LYS A 51 27.34 -20.63 15.16
C LYS A 51 26.72 -19.73 16.21
N ASN A 52 27.54 -18.80 16.70
CA ASN A 52 27.16 -17.66 17.51
C ASN A 52 25.78 -17.15 17.06
N ARG A 53 24.74 -17.63 17.73
CA ARG A 53 23.45 -16.98 17.73
C ARG A 53 23.78 -15.66 18.38
N LYS A 54 23.86 -14.60 17.55
CA LYS A 54 23.90 -13.22 18.02
C LYS A 54 22.97 -13.16 19.23
N GLY A 55 23.50 -12.73 20.37
CA GLY A 55 22.84 -12.86 21.66
C GLY A 55 21.50 -12.10 21.70
N SER A 56 21.02 -11.76 22.90
CA SER A 56 19.87 -10.86 23.08
C SER A 56 20.15 -9.41 22.63
N GLY A 57 20.85 -9.22 21.51
CA GLY A 57 21.11 -7.96 20.86
C GLY A 57 20.16 -7.76 19.68
N LYS A 58 19.89 -6.50 19.33
CA LYS A 58 19.12 -6.19 18.13
C LYS A 58 20.00 -6.39 16.90
N ASP A 59 19.74 -7.46 16.15
CA ASP A 59 20.44 -7.78 14.88
C ASP A 59 20.17 -6.79 13.74
N LYS A 60 19.23 -5.85 13.95
CA LYS A 60 18.85 -4.85 12.96
C LYS A 60 19.91 -3.75 12.92
N ARG A 61 20.19 -3.24 11.71
CA ARG A 61 20.98 -2.01 11.52
C ARG A 61 20.30 -0.85 12.26
N PHE A 62 21.09 0.13 12.72
CA PHE A 62 20.61 1.29 13.48
C PHE A 62 19.34 1.92 12.89
N ASN A 63 19.34 2.29 11.61
CA ASN A 63 18.18 2.90 10.95
C ASN A 63 16.91 2.04 11.04
N LYS A 64 17.04 0.71 11.04
CA LYS A 64 15.89 -0.22 11.20
C LYS A 64 15.50 -0.37 12.67
N VAL A 65 16.46 -0.29 13.58
CA VAL A 65 16.20 -0.28 15.04
C VAL A 65 15.36 0.92 15.39
N VAL A 66 15.76 2.12 14.97
CA VAL A 66 15.07 3.39 15.22
C VAL A 66 13.59 3.33 14.85
N LEU A 67 13.23 2.70 13.73
CA LEU A 67 11.84 2.57 13.30
C LEU A 67 11.06 1.51 14.07
N SER A 68 11.73 0.41 14.41
CA SER A 68 11.07 -0.74 15.05
C SER A 68 10.90 -0.58 16.55
N VAL A 69 11.76 0.21 17.16
CA VAL A 69 11.69 0.58 18.57
C VAL A 69 10.87 1.85 18.60
N ASN A 70 9.70 1.80 19.22
CA ASN A 70 8.77 2.91 19.27
C ASN A 70 9.31 4.05 20.17
N TYR A 71 10.36 4.74 19.72
CA TYR A 71 11.08 5.78 20.46
C TYR A 71 10.21 7.00 20.74
N ARG A 72 9.14 7.20 19.95
CA ARG A 72 8.13 8.25 20.15
C ARG A 72 7.51 8.24 21.54
N LYS A 73 7.44 7.07 22.19
CA LYS A 73 6.92 6.93 23.57
C LYS A 73 7.73 7.68 24.62
N PHE A 74 9.00 7.98 24.33
CA PHE A 74 9.89 8.69 25.24
C PHE A 74 9.97 10.20 24.96
N ALA A 75 9.30 10.68 23.91
CA ALA A 75 9.28 12.10 23.58
C ALA A 75 8.49 12.88 24.64
N GLN A 76 9.06 13.99 25.12
CA GLN A 76 8.47 14.87 26.14
C GLN A 76 7.87 16.14 25.51
N ASP A 77 7.18 16.00 24.38
CA ASP A 77 6.68 17.10 23.55
C ASP A 77 5.16 17.24 23.56
N GLN A 78 4.45 16.44 24.36
CA GLN A 78 2.98 16.37 24.37
C GLN A 78 2.30 17.73 24.57
N LYS A 79 2.77 18.53 25.53
CA LYS A 79 2.23 19.89 25.79
C LYS A 79 2.43 20.82 24.59
N ALA A 80 3.60 20.76 23.96
CA ALA A 80 3.90 21.56 22.78
C ALA A 80 3.03 21.13 21.60
N TYR A 81 2.90 19.82 21.36
CA TYR A 81 2.04 19.27 20.31
C TYR A 81 0.57 19.69 20.46
N GLU A 82 0.07 19.74 21.70
CA GLU A 82 -1.30 20.15 21.99
C GLU A 82 -1.56 21.63 21.69
N SER A 83 -0.53 22.49 21.80
CA SER A 83 -0.62 23.91 21.47
C SER A 83 -0.53 24.22 19.97
N LEU A 84 -0.07 23.27 19.14
CA LEU A 84 0.10 23.52 17.71
C LEU A 84 -1.24 23.62 16.97
N PRO A 85 -1.34 24.52 15.97
CA PRO A 85 -2.50 24.61 15.10
C PRO A 85 -2.69 23.33 14.28
N GLU A 86 -3.94 22.97 14.04
CA GLU A 86 -4.29 21.82 13.20
C GLU A 86 -4.24 22.17 11.72
N PHE A 87 -3.57 21.33 10.94
CA PHE A 87 -3.57 21.44 9.49
C PHE A 87 -4.96 21.10 8.93
N SER A 88 -5.54 22.03 8.20
CA SER A 88 -6.83 21.90 7.52
C SER A 88 -6.75 22.58 6.15
N PRO A 89 -7.34 22.00 5.08
CA PRO A 89 -7.35 22.64 3.77
C PRO A 89 -8.16 23.95 3.76
N GLU A 90 -9.16 24.07 4.63
CA GLU A 90 -9.98 25.28 4.74
C GLU A 90 -9.25 26.45 5.42
N THR A 91 -8.33 26.15 6.35
CA THR A 91 -7.62 27.14 7.16
C THR A 91 -6.12 26.83 7.15
N LEU A 92 -5.44 27.38 6.15
CA LEU A 92 -4.00 27.23 6.01
C LEU A 92 -3.24 28.24 6.87
N TYR A 93 -2.65 27.76 7.95
CA TYR A 93 -1.60 28.46 8.68
C TYR A 93 -0.31 28.38 7.84
N LEU A 94 0.26 29.52 7.43
CA LEU A 94 1.45 29.57 6.57
C LEU A 94 2.69 29.98 7.40
N ASP A 95 3.83 29.38 7.09
CA ASP A 95 5.12 29.54 7.79
C ASP A 95 5.10 29.11 9.27
N GLU A 96 4.15 28.27 9.64
CA GLU A 96 3.99 27.73 10.98
C GLU A 96 4.09 26.20 11.01
N VAL A 97 4.55 25.68 12.15
CA VAL A 97 4.52 24.24 12.43
C VAL A 97 3.10 23.87 12.81
N VAL A 98 2.54 22.92 12.07
CA VAL A 98 1.17 22.45 12.21
C VAL A 98 1.15 20.97 12.54
N ARG A 99 0.11 20.56 13.26
CA ARG A 99 -0.15 19.15 13.58
C ARG A 99 -1.22 18.57 12.66
N TYR A 100 -1.16 17.26 12.42
CA TYR A 100 -2.23 16.58 11.69
C TYR A 100 -3.41 16.27 12.63
N LYS A 101 -4.63 16.34 12.09
CA LYS A 101 -5.83 15.82 12.77
C LYS A 101 -5.68 14.31 13.00
N GLU A 102 -6.05 13.83 14.18
CA GLU A 102 -6.00 12.40 14.55
C GLU A 102 -6.58 11.41 13.51
N PRO A 103 -7.79 11.63 12.95
CA PRO A 103 -8.34 10.71 11.94
C PRO A 103 -7.50 10.68 10.66
N ILE A 104 -6.90 11.81 10.26
CA ILE A 104 -6.04 11.90 9.07
C ILE A 104 -4.72 11.21 9.34
N LEU A 105 -4.13 11.45 10.51
CA LEU A 105 -2.86 10.84 10.93
C LEU A 105 -2.92 9.31 10.90
N LYS A 106 -4.03 8.71 11.36
CA LYS A 106 -4.25 7.25 11.24
C LYS A 106 -4.25 6.77 9.79
N LYS A 107 -4.92 7.50 8.88
CA LYS A 107 -4.95 7.17 7.44
C LYS A 107 -3.57 7.30 6.80
N LEU A 108 -2.83 8.38 7.11
CA LEU A 108 -1.48 8.61 6.63
C LEU A 108 -0.51 7.50 7.06
N HIS A 109 -0.69 6.97 8.28
CA HIS A 109 0.05 5.80 8.75
C HIS A 109 -0.26 4.53 7.95
N ILE A 110 -1.54 4.27 7.65
CA ILE A 110 -1.97 3.13 6.82
C ILE A 110 -1.41 3.24 5.39
N MET A 111 -1.44 4.44 4.82
CA MET A 111 -0.89 4.72 3.48
C MET A 111 0.65 4.68 3.44
N GLY A 112 1.31 4.58 4.60
CA GLY A 112 2.76 4.61 4.69
C GLY A 112 3.37 5.92 4.21
N ALA A 113 2.67 7.05 4.43
CA ALA A 113 3.13 8.37 4.03
C ALA A 113 4.44 8.76 4.75
N PHE A 114 4.53 8.45 6.04
CA PHE A 114 5.71 8.70 6.87
C PHE A 114 6.84 7.73 6.54
N LYS A 115 7.95 8.27 6.04
CA LYS A 115 9.12 7.49 5.61
C LYS A 115 10.18 7.41 6.72
N PRO A 116 10.99 6.34 6.73
CA PRO A 116 12.03 6.15 7.73
C PRO A 116 13.07 7.25 7.86
N HIS A 117 13.40 7.92 6.75
CA HIS A 117 14.48 8.90 6.69
C HIS A 117 14.01 10.33 7.00
N GLN A 118 12.77 10.49 7.48
CA GLN A 118 12.18 11.78 7.85
C GLN A 118 12.36 12.10 9.34
N TYR A 119 12.88 11.18 10.15
CA TYR A 119 13.12 11.36 11.59
C TYR A 119 11.86 11.70 12.41
N ASN A 120 10.71 11.13 12.01
CA ASN A 120 9.42 11.32 12.69
C ASN A 120 9.36 10.67 14.09
N GLU A 121 10.42 9.97 14.51
CA GLU A 121 10.57 9.38 15.84
C GLU A 121 11.01 10.37 16.93
N VAL A 122 11.52 11.54 16.54
CA VAL A 122 11.99 12.58 17.46
C VAL A 122 10.82 13.19 18.25
N PHE A 123 9.66 13.23 17.62
CA PHE A 123 8.42 13.75 18.19
C PHE A 123 7.49 12.61 18.60
N SER A 124 6.59 12.85 19.56
CA SER A 124 5.55 11.87 19.95
C SER A 124 4.65 11.51 18.77
N LYS A 125 4.35 12.50 17.92
CA LYS A 125 3.55 12.36 16.69
C LYS A 125 4.21 13.13 15.54
N PRO A 126 4.04 12.68 14.29
CA PRO A 126 4.54 13.42 13.14
C PRO A 126 3.94 14.83 13.07
N VAL A 127 4.79 15.82 12.87
CA VAL A 127 4.44 17.23 12.65
C VAL A 127 4.97 17.68 11.30
N THR A 128 4.43 18.77 10.78
CA THR A 128 4.85 19.30 9.47
C THR A 128 4.91 20.81 9.48
N LEU A 129 5.76 21.38 8.64
CA LEU A 129 5.86 22.82 8.44
C LEU A 129 5.02 23.19 7.22
N SER A 130 4.02 24.05 7.42
CA SER A 130 3.28 24.63 6.31
C SER A 130 4.10 25.77 5.70
N ARG A 131 4.50 25.64 4.43
CA ARG A 131 5.39 26.61 3.78
C ARG A 131 4.57 27.59 2.95
N LYS A 132 4.80 28.89 3.14
CA LYS A 132 4.02 29.94 2.46
C LYS A 132 3.97 29.83 0.94
N ILE A 133 5.05 29.41 0.30
CA ILE A 133 5.12 29.34 -1.16
C ILE A 133 4.60 27.99 -1.67
N GLU A 134 5.20 26.89 -1.25
CA GLU A 134 4.94 25.56 -1.84
C GLU A 134 3.60 24.96 -1.40
N THR A 135 3.23 25.10 -0.12
CA THR A 135 1.94 24.61 0.38
C THR A 135 0.80 25.38 -0.27
N LYS A 136 0.92 26.71 -0.41
CA LYS A 136 -0.08 27.54 -1.07
C LYS A 136 -0.27 27.19 -2.55
N LYS A 137 0.82 26.98 -3.30
CA LYS A 137 0.73 26.59 -4.72
C LYS A 137 -0.02 25.27 -4.92
N ILE A 138 0.18 24.31 -4.02
CA ILE A 138 -0.50 23.02 -4.11
C ILE A 138 -1.96 23.17 -3.71
N ASP A 139 -2.26 23.94 -2.68
CA ASP A 139 -3.64 24.23 -2.31
C ASP A 139 -4.42 24.90 -3.45
N ASP A 140 -3.84 25.93 -4.06
CA ASP A 140 -4.39 26.60 -5.24
C ASP A 140 -4.60 25.61 -6.41
N PHE A 141 -3.69 24.65 -6.59
CA PHE A 141 -3.81 23.60 -7.60
C PHE A 141 -4.93 22.61 -7.26
N VAL A 142 -5.03 22.16 -6.01
CA VAL A 142 -6.09 21.26 -5.54
C VAL A 142 -7.45 21.93 -5.69
N ALA A 143 -7.59 23.20 -5.30
CA ALA A 143 -8.81 23.97 -5.46
C ALA A 143 -9.24 24.07 -6.93
N LYS A 144 -8.30 24.35 -7.85
CA LYS A 144 -8.57 24.37 -9.30
C LYS A 144 -8.98 22.99 -9.82
N SER A 145 -8.33 21.93 -9.34
CA SER A 145 -8.55 20.55 -9.80
C SER A 145 -9.97 20.05 -9.59
N LEU A 146 -10.72 20.62 -8.63
CA LEU A 146 -12.13 20.30 -8.39
C LEU A 146 -13.04 20.77 -9.54
N THR A 147 -12.61 21.75 -10.33
CA THR A 147 -13.40 22.37 -11.41
C THR A 147 -12.84 22.08 -12.81
N SER A 148 -11.54 21.79 -12.93
CA SER A 148 -10.87 21.53 -14.20
C SER A 148 -10.96 20.07 -14.65
N SER A 149 -10.69 19.86 -15.94
CA SER A 149 -10.70 18.53 -16.54
C SER A 149 -9.57 17.65 -16.00
N SER A 150 -9.79 16.33 -15.91
CA SER A 150 -8.77 15.38 -15.40
C SER A 150 -7.44 15.39 -16.16
N LYS A 151 -7.40 15.93 -17.40
CA LYS A 151 -6.17 16.08 -18.18
C LYS A 151 -5.23 17.13 -17.59
N GLU A 152 -5.79 18.17 -16.97
CA GLU A 152 -5.05 19.29 -16.36
C GLU A 152 -4.70 19.01 -14.89
N ASN A 153 -5.32 18.00 -14.28
CA ASN A 153 -5.15 17.64 -12.87
C ASN A 153 -3.95 16.70 -12.64
N ARG A 154 -2.80 17.00 -13.26
CA ARG A 154 -1.56 16.22 -13.11
C ARG A 154 -0.42 17.13 -12.71
N LEU A 155 0.06 16.95 -11.47
CA LEU A 155 1.17 17.72 -10.92
C LEU A 155 2.36 16.80 -10.65
N ILE A 156 3.57 17.24 -11.03
CA ILE A 156 4.82 16.57 -10.69
C ILE A 156 5.61 17.49 -9.75
N ILE A 157 5.92 17.00 -8.55
CA ILE A 157 6.72 17.73 -7.57
C ILE A 157 8.20 17.39 -7.79
N THR A 158 8.97 18.36 -8.28
CA THR A 158 10.41 18.25 -8.50
C THR A 158 11.21 19.01 -7.43
N GLY A 159 12.53 18.81 -7.41
CA GLY A 159 13.44 19.50 -6.50
C GLY A 159 14.52 18.57 -5.94
N ASP A 160 15.44 19.15 -5.18
CA ASP A 160 16.63 18.45 -4.71
C ASP A 160 16.35 17.35 -3.68
N LYS A 161 17.37 16.54 -3.41
CA LYS A 161 17.31 15.48 -2.39
C LYS A 161 17.16 16.12 -1.00
N GLY A 162 16.15 15.69 -0.24
CA GLY A 162 15.93 16.17 1.13
C GLY A 162 15.08 17.44 1.26
N VAL A 163 14.66 18.08 0.16
CA VAL A 163 13.86 19.34 0.20
C VAL A 163 12.48 19.18 0.87
N GLY A 164 11.99 17.94 1.02
CA GLY A 164 10.72 17.63 1.67
C GLY A 164 9.60 17.21 0.72
N LYS A 165 9.90 16.74 -0.51
CA LYS A 165 8.88 16.30 -1.49
C LYS A 165 7.86 15.31 -0.93
N SER A 166 8.32 14.26 -0.23
CA SER A 166 7.42 13.28 0.40
C SER A 166 6.59 13.87 1.53
N THR A 167 7.15 14.85 2.26
CA THR A 167 6.44 15.56 3.33
C THR A 167 5.35 16.45 2.74
N LEU A 168 5.63 17.11 1.61
CA LEU A 168 4.66 17.92 0.88
C LEU A 168 3.48 17.08 0.35
N LEU A 169 3.75 15.87 -0.16
CA LEU A 169 2.72 14.89 -0.51
C LEU A 169 1.96 14.31 0.69
N THR A 170 2.46 14.45 1.90
CA THR A 170 1.76 13.99 3.11
C THR A 170 0.76 15.05 3.60
N GLN A 171 0.93 16.31 3.19
CA GLN A 171 0.04 17.42 3.54
C GLN A 171 -1.29 17.37 2.79
N PHE A 172 -1.30 16.96 1.52
CA PHE A 172 -2.48 16.94 0.64
C PHE A 172 -2.79 15.51 0.17
#